data_AF-E4Y1M0-F1
#
_entry.id   AF-E4Y1M0-F1
#
_cell.length_a   1.000
_cell.length_b   1.000
_cell.length_c   1.000
_cell.angle_alpha   90.00
_cell.angle_beta   90.00
_cell.angle_gamma   90.00
#
_symmetry.space_group_name_H-M   'P 1'
#
loop_
_entity.id
_entity.type
_entity.pdbx_description
1 polymer ?
#
loop_
_entity_poly.entity_id
_entity_poly.type
_entity_poly.pdbx_seq_one_letter_code
_entity_poly.pdbx_strand_id
1 'polypeptide(L)'
;EMLPAHYGDENLGLFDNGSLRKLSNLAREDITSGPRIYNEFTTANLKISSSFGDSVRNHLLKIKKGQHGMDLFAINIARGRDHGIPGYYKYFEKLQTDPKCKPLYQKWIKSGGLSTTTKKIDKLYEKENGQALYESRDDIDLYVGILLETHLDGADIGPTGACIQMRQFKILKDQEKNRQLRHFGQEKSPHARASLVSTMEIVLKTK
;
A
#
# COMPACT_ATOMS: atom_id res chain seq x y z
N GLU A 1 9.01 -33.08 0.90
CA GLU A 1 10.32 -32.43 1.09
C GLU A 1 10.31 -31.08 0.40
N MET A 2 10.66 -30.00 1.11
CA MET A 2 10.88 -28.68 0.52
C MET A 2 12.35 -28.60 0.10
N LEU A 3 12.60 -28.33 -1.18
CA LEU A 3 13.94 -28.15 -1.72
C LEU A 3 14.55 -26.80 -1.26
N PRO A 4 15.87 -26.74 -1.06
CA PRO A 4 16.54 -25.58 -0.47
C PRO A 4 16.72 -24.43 -1.49
N ALA A 5 16.62 -23.20 -0.99
CA ALA A 5 16.95 -22.00 -1.73
C ALA A 5 18.48 -21.93 -1.93
N HIS A 6 18.93 -22.06 -3.18
CA HIS A 6 20.29 -21.74 -3.56
C HIS A 6 20.46 -20.22 -3.62
N TYR A 7 21.24 -19.70 -2.68
CA TYR A 7 21.84 -18.37 -2.72
C TYR A 7 23.00 -18.44 -3.72
N GLY A 8 22.93 -17.65 -4.79
CA GLY A 8 23.90 -17.61 -5.88
C GLY A 8 24.08 -16.17 -6.36
N ASP A 9 25.34 -15.79 -6.45
CA ASP A 9 25.92 -14.45 -6.47
C ASP A 9 25.65 -13.58 -7.72
N GLU A 10 25.95 -12.30 -7.53
CA GLU A 10 26.40 -11.32 -8.55
C GLU A 10 25.39 -10.77 -9.58
N ASN A 11 24.67 -9.71 -9.17
CA ASN A 11 24.71 -8.36 -9.78
C ASN A 11 23.65 -7.45 -9.12
N LEU A 12 23.90 -7.01 -7.87
CA LEU A 12 23.17 -5.89 -7.27
C LEU A 12 23.72 -4.57 -7.82
N GLY A 13 23.39 -4.27 -9.06
CA GLY A 13 23.40 -2.91 -9.61
C GLY A 13 22.22 -2.11 -9.03
N LEU A 14 22.19 -1.96 -7.70
CA LEU A 14 21.22 -1.14 -6.99
C LEU A 14 21.48 0.32 -7.33
N PHE A 15 20.72 0.84 -8.29
CA PHE A 15 20.40 2.26 -8.54
C PHE A 15 21.55 3.25 -8.39
N ASP A 16 22.02 3.78 -9.53
CA ASP A 16 22.91 4.94 -9.57
C ASP A 16 22.36 6.08 -8.69
N ASN A 17 23.21 6.63 -7.82
CA ASN A 17 22.93 7.79 -6.97
C ASN A 17 22.37 8.99 -7.79
N GLY A 18 22.64 9.05 -9.09
CA GLY A 18 22.05 10.02 -10.02
C GLY A 18 20.52 9.93 -10.12
N SER A 19 19.96 8.73 -10.22
CA SER A 19 18.50 8.51 -10.33
C SER A 19 17.77 8.94 -9.05
N LEU A 20 18.36 8.68 -7.89
CA LEU A 20 17.80 9.08 -6.58
C LEU A 20 17.82 10.61 -6.38
N ARG A 21 18.86 11.30 -6.88
CA ARG A 21 18.93 12.77 -6.86
C ARG A 21 17.92 13.44 -7.79
N LYS A 22 17.60 12.78 -8.90
CA LYS A 22 16.60 13.29 -9.85
C LYS A 22 15.18 13.20 -9.27
N LEU A 23 14.89 12.09 -8.58
CA LEU A 23 13.68 11.92 -7.75
C LEU A 23 13.56 12.95 -6.62
N SER A 24 14.67 13.39 -6.03
CA SER A 24 14.64 14.46 -5.00
C SER A 24 14.38 15.85 -5.59
N ASN A 25 14.89 16.12 -6.78
CA ASN A 25 14.75 17.44 -7.41
C ASN A 25 13.32 17.69 -7.94
N LEU A 26 12.63 16.64 -8.41
CA LEU A 26 11.21 16.76 -8.81
C LEU A 26 10.26 17.12 -7.65
N ALA A 27 10.66 16.85 -6.41
CA ALA A 27 9.86 17.12 -5.21
C ALA A 27 10.15 18.51 -4.58
N ARG A 28 11.04 19.31 -5.19
CA ARG A 28 11.61 20.52 -4.58
C ARG A 28 10.77 21.79 -4.77
N GLU A 29 9.71 21.77 -5.58
CA GLU A 29 8.98 23.00 -5.93
C GLU A 29 7.91 23.45 -4.92
N ASP A 30 7.51 22.62 -3.94
CA ASP A 30 6.34 22.94 -3.10
C ASP A 30 6.61 23.13 -1.59
N ILE A 31 7.86 23.09 -1.11
CA ILE A 31 8.12 23.05 0.34
C ILE A 31 9.25 23.99 0.75
N THR A 32 8.98 25.30 0.74
CA THR A 32 9.78 26.26 1.53
C THR A 32 8.89 27.17 2.34
N SER A 33 8.55 26.75 3.57
CA SER A 33 8.51 27.58 4.80
C SER A 33 7.76 26.87 5.94
N GLY A 34 8.42 26.61 7.08
CA GLY A 34 7.72 26.19 8.31
C GLY A 34 8.58 25.55 9.40
N PRO A 35 8.59 26.05 10.66
CA PRO A 35 9.53 25.65 11.72
C PRO A 35 9.08 24.48 12.62
N ARG A 36 10.08 23.68 13.03
CA ARG A 36 10.25 22.89 14.27
C ARG A 36 9.04 22.12 14.86
N ILE A 37 8.92 20.85 14.46
CA ILE A 37 8.65 19.56 15.19
C ILE A 37 7.62 19.47 16.35
N TYR A 38 7.14 20.55 16.99
CA TYR A 38 6.15 20.43 18.09
C TYR A 38 4.69 20.73 17.70
N ASN A 39 4.41 21.14 16.44
CA ASN A 39 3.06 21.45 15.96
C ASN A 39 2.48 20.41 14.97
N GLU A 40 3.13 19.27 14.74
CA GLU A 40 2.69 18.28 13.72
C GLU A 40 1.39 17.52 14.08
N PHE A 41 0.93 17.56 15.33
CA PHE A 41 -0.38 16.98 15.72
C PHE A 41 -1.56 17.96 15.60
N THR A 42 -1.30 19.27 15.45
CA THR A 42 -2.33 20.32 15.39
C THR A 42 -2.35 21.08 14.06
N THR A 43 -1.42 20.79 13.17
CA THR A 43 -1.40 21.35 11.81
C THR A 43 -2.29 20.54 10.89
N ALA A 44 -2.91 21.23 9.93
CA ALA A 44 -3.79 20.67 8.91
C ALA A 44 -3.30 19.30 8.42
N ASN A 45 -4.21 18.32 8.42
CA ASN A 45 -3.97 16.92 8.06
C ASN A 45 -2.83 16.77 7.04
N LEU A 46 -1.78 16.01 7.39
CA LEU A 46 -0.76 15.61 6.43
C LEU A 46 -1.47 14.99 5.22
N LYS A 47 -1.45 15.69 4.09
CA LYS A 47 -2.07 15.21 2.86
C LYS A 47 -1.23 14.07 2.31
N ILE A 48 -1.85 12.93 2.04
CA ILE A 48 -1.18 11.84 1.33
C ILE A 48 -0.74 12.38 -0.04
N SER A 49 0.54 12.24 -0.34
CA SER A 49 1.12 12.67 -1.61
C SER A 49 2.30 11.79 -1.99
N SER A 50 2.77 11.92 -3.22
CA SER A 50 4.01 11.28 -3.69
C SER A 50 5.28 11.91 -3.12
N SER A 51 5.16 12.87 -2.20
CA SER A 51 6.27 13.55 -1.53
C SER A 51 6.17 13.40 -0.01
N PHE A 52 7.32 13.29 0.63
CA PHE A 52 7.45 13.14 2.08
C PHE A 52 8.16 14.37 2.66
N GLY A 53 7.79 14.76 3.87
CA GLY A 53 8.49 15.80 4.61
C GLY A 53 9.96 15.40 4.87
N ASP A 54 10.85 16.39 4.89
CA ASP A 54 12.29 16.20 5.04
C ASP A 54 12.66 15.38 6.30
N SER A 55 11.91 15.58 7.38
CA SER A 55 12.06 14.85 8.66
C SER A 55 12.01 13.33 8.51
N VAL A 56 11.15 12.79 7.63
CA VAL A 56 10.99 11.34 7.41
C VAL A 56 11.72 10.84 6.16
N ARG A 57 12.09 11.75 5.25
CA ARG A 57 12.85 11.42 4.04
C ARG A 57 14.37 11.42 4.25
N ASN A 58 14.93 12.35 5.00
CA ASN A 58 16.39 12.49 5.16
C ASN A 58 16.85 12.30 6.60
N HIS A 59 15.92 12.36 7.55
CA HIS A 59 16.22 12.46 8.97
C HIS A 59 15.49 11.41 9.82
N LEU A 60 14.92 10.36 9.21
CA LEU A 60 14.24 9.30 9.94
C LEU A 60 15.22 8.66 10.92
N LEU A 61 14.87 8.67 12.21
CA LEU A 61 15.68 8.12 13.31
C LEU A 61 17.12 8.66 13.34
N LYS A 62 17.35 9.91 12.89
CA LYS A 62 18.67 10.54 12.99
C LYS A 62 19.11 10.63 14.45
N ILE A 63 20.18 9.92 14.79
CA ILE A 63 20.80 10.00 16.11
C ILE A 63 21.41 11.41 16.27
N LYS A 64 21.32 12.02 17.47
CA LYS A 64 21.72 13.43 17.72
C LYS A 64 23.13 13.82 17.25
N LYS A 65 24.06 12.87 17.13
CA LYS A 65 25.45 13.08 16.64
C LYS A 65 25.73 12.45 15.27
N GLY A 66 24.74 11.83 14.63
CA GLY A 66 24.88 11.23 13.31
C GLY A 66 24.76 12.28 12.20
N GLN A 67 25.57 12.13 11.15
CA GLN A 67 25.57 13.06 10.01
C GLN A 67 24.29 12.94 9.16
N HIS A 68 23.74 11.72 9.04
CA HIS A 68 22.59 11.40 8.19
C HIS A 68 21.52 10.62 8.98
N GLY A 69 20.25 10.80 8.61
CA GLY A 69 19.18 9.89 9.02
C GLY A 69 18.86 8.89 7.92
N MET A 70 17.84 8.08 8.13
CA MET A 70 17.35 7.15 7.12
C MET A 70 16.25 7.78 6.26
N ASP A 71 16.00 7.18 5.09
CA ASP A 71 14.91 7.55 4.20
C ASP A 71 13.78 6.53 4.30
N LEU A 72 12.64 6.94 4.89
CA LEU A 72 11.48 6.08 5.04
C LEU A 72 10.91 5.61 3.69
N PHE A 73 10.97 6.46 2.67
CA PHE A 73 10.46 6.14 1.34
C PHE A 73 11.34 5.06 0.70
N ALA A 74 12.66 5.23 0.75
CA ALA A 74 13.61 4.22 0.27
C ALA A 74 13.45 2.89 1.03
N ILE A 75 13.29 2.94 2.36
CA ILE A 75 13.03 1.75 3.18
C ILE A 75 11.75 1.02 2.74
N ASN A 76 10.68 1.75 2.44
CA ASN A 76 9.41 1.13 2.05
C ASN A 76 9.51 0.47 0.66
N ILE A 77 10.24 1.06 -0.28
CA ILE A 77 10.55 0.44 -1.57
C ILE A 77 11.37 -0.83 -1.37
N ALA A 78 12.48 -0.75 -0.62
CA ALA A 78 13.34 -1.89 -0.34
C ALA A 78 12.54 -3.05 0.30
N ARG A 79 11.71 -2.76 1.31
CA ARG A 79 10.85 -3.77 1.94
C ARG A 79 9.86 -4.42 0.97
N GLY A 80 9.31 -3.65 0.04
CA GLY A 80 8.44 -4.18 -1.01
C GLY A 80 9.15 -5.21 -1.88
N ARG A 81 10.40 -4.93 -2.26
CA ARG A 81 11.23 -5.81 -3.09
C ARG A 81 11.72 -7.03 -2.32
N ASP A 82 12.13 -6.86 -1.07
CA ASP A 82 12.53 -7.97 -0.18
C ASP A 82 11.38 -8.96 0.03
N HIS A 83 10.15 -8.48 0.09
CA HIS A 83 8.96 -9.31 0.19
C HIS A 83 8.44 -9.85 -1.16
N GLY A 84 9.14 -9.57 -2.26
CA GLY A 84 8.73 -10.01 -3.60
C GLY A 84 7.37 -9.48 -4.04
N ILE A 85 6.98 -8.28 -3.59
CA ILE A 85 5.69 -7.69 -3.94
C ILE A 85 5.66 -7.38 -5.45
N PRO A 86 4.65 -7.85 -6.20
CA PRO A 86 4.54 -7.54 -7.61
C PRO A 86 4.41 -6.03 -7.86
N GLY A 87 4.91 -5.58 -9.02
CA GLY A 87 4.79 -4.19 -9.47
C GLY A 87 3.35 -3.69 -9.52
N TYR A 88 3.21 -2.36 -9.50
CA TYR A 88 1.94 -1.65 -9.47
C TYR A 88 0.97 -2.10 -10.57
N TYR A 89 1.46 -2.26 -11.80
CA TYR A 89 0.60 -2.59 -12.94
C TYR A 89 -0.09 -3.94 -12.81
N LYS A 90 0.57 -4.94 -12.21
CA LYS A 90 -0.05 -6.25 -11.94
C LYS A 90 -1.26 -6.12 -10.99
N TYR A 91 -1.19 -5.21 -10.02
CA TYR A 91 -2.32 -4.92 -9.14
C TYR A 91 -3.38 -4.11 -9.86
N PHE A 92 -2.99 -3.06 -10.59
CA PHE A 92 -3.92 -2.24 -11.37
C PHE A 92 -4.79 -3.11 -12.30
N GLU A 93 -4.16 -3.99 -13.10
CA GLU A 93 -4.84 -4.87 -14.06
C GLU A 93 -5.80 -5.84 -13.38
N LYS A 94 -5.37 -6.44 -12.26
CA LYS A 94 -6.18 -7.39 -11.52
C LYS A 94 -7.35 -6.73 -10.80
N LEU A 95 -7.14 -5.56 -10.18
CA LEU A 95 -8.13 -4.94 -9.32
C LEU A 95 -9.16 -4.11 -10.09
N GLN A 96 -8.82 -3.58 -11.27
CA GLN A 96 -9.78 -2.87 -12.12
C GLN A 96 -10.88 -3.77 -12.67
N THR A 97 -10.60 -5.07 -12.82
CA THR A 97 -11.55 -6.07 -13.33
C THR A 97 -12.33 -6.78 -12.21
N ASP A 98 -11.83 -6.72 -10.97
CA ASP A 98 -12.47 -7.38 -9.83
C ASP A 98 -13.84 -6.74 -9.50
N PRO A 99 -14.93 -7.52 -9.41
CA PRO A 99 -16.28 -6.99 -9.18
C PRO A 99 -16.41 -6.11 -7.93
N LYS A 100 -15.63 -6.37 -6.87
CA LYS A 100 -15.69 -5.61 -5.61
C LYS A 100 -14.97 -4.27 -5.71
N CYS A 101 -14.01 -4.13 -6.62
CA CYS A 101 -13.18 -2.93 -6.73
C CYS A 101 -13.43 -2.13 -8.02
N LYS A 102 -13.97 -2.77 -9.06
CA LYS A 102 -14.38 -2.17 -10.33
C LYS A 102 -15.17 -0.87 -10.18
N PRO A 103 -16.13 -0.72 -9.23
CA PRO A 103 -16.83 0.56 -9.04
C PRO A 103 -15.90 1.74 -8.69
N LEU A 104 -14.85 1.49 -7.89
CA LEU A 104 -13.86 2.51 -7.53
C LEU A 104 -13.08 2.98 -8.76
N TYR A 105 -12.58 2.03 -9.56
CA TYR A 105 -11.86 2.34 -10.80
C TYR A 105 -12.76 3.05 -11.82
N GLN A 106 -14.00 2.62 -11.99
CA GLN A 106 -14.94 3.26 -12.91
C GLN A 106 -15.20 4.73 -12.54
N LYS A 107 -15.43 5.01 -11.26
CA LYS A 107 -15.61 6.38 -10.77
C LYS A 107 -14.34 7.21 -11.00
N TRP A 108 -13.19 6.65 -10.65
CA TRP A 108 -11.90 7.30 -10.79
C TRP A 108 -11.48 7.58 -12.25
N ILE A 109 -11.79 6.66 -13.17
CA ILE A 109 -11.56 6.87 -14.61
C ILE A 109 -12.46 8.01 -15.12
N LYS A 110 -13.74 8.02 -14.72
CA LYS A 110 -14.70 9.06 -15.13
C LYS A 110 -14.31 10.46 -14.64
N SER A 111 -13.66 10.57 -13.48
CA SER A 111 -13.16 11.86 -12.97
C SER A 111 -11.81 12.29 -13.58
N GLY A 112 -11.25 11.52 -14.52
CA GLY A 112 -9.94 11.81 -15.14
C GLY A 112 -8.74 11.38 -14.29
N GLY A 113 -8.96 10.62 -13.22
CA GLY A 113 -7.90 10.12 -12.32
C GLY A 113 -6.87 9.26 -13.05
N LEU A 114 -7.31 8.40 -13.98
CA LEU A 114 -6.41 7.56 -14.79
C LEU A 114 -5.48 8.39 -15.66
N SER A 115 -6.01 9.35 -16.43
CA SER A 115 -5.20 10.21 -17.30
C SER A 115 -4.14 10.99 -16.50
N THR A 116 -4.55 11.55 -15.36
CA THR A 116 -3.64 12.29 -14.47
C THR A 116 -2.55 11.39 -13.87
N THR A 117 -2.91 10.18 -13.47
CA THR A 117 -1.98 9.22 -12.85
C THR A 117 -1.00 8.68 -13.88
N THR A 118 -1.47 8.31 -15.08
CA THR A 118 -0.62 7.86 -16.18
C THR A 118 0.44 8.91 -16.50
N LYS A 119 0.07 10.19 -16.64
CA LYS A 119 1.05 11.28 -16.84
C LYS A 119 2.12 11.40 -15.76
N LYS A 120 1.81 11.07 -14.51
CA LYS A 120 2.81 11.07 -13.41
C LYS A 120 3.72 9.85 -13.49
N ILE A 121 3.15 8.69 -13.83
CA ILE A 121 3.85 7.42 -13.99
C ILE A 121 4.79 7.45 -15.20
N ASP A 122 4.36 8.03 -16.32
CA ASP A 122 5.13 8.08 -17.56
C ASP A 122 6.47 8.78 -17.34
N LYS A 123 6.49 9.84 -16.53
CA LYS A 123 7.71 10.56 -16.12
C LYS A 123 8.74 9.69 -15.39
N LEU A 124 8.35 8.54 -14.84
CA LEU A 124 9.26 7.68 -14.10
C LEU A 124 10.12 6.79 -15.00
N TYR A 125 9.60 6.39 -16.16
CA TYR A 125 10.30 5.50 -17.10
C TYR A 125 10.69 6.21 -18.41
N GLU A 126 10.17 7.41 -18.66
CA GLU A 126 10.64 8.27 -19.73
C GLU A 126 12.06 8.79 -19.44
N LYS A 127 12.94 8.73 -20.45
CA LYS A 127 14.33 9.20 -20.35
C LYS A 127 14.38 10.73 -20.42
N GLU A 128 14.16 11.39 -19.31
CA GLU A 128 14.49 12.82 -19.19
C GLU A 128 16.03 12.96 -19.14
N ASN A 129 16.66 13.80 -19.97
CA ASN A 129 18.14 13.96 -20.02
C ASN A 129 18.93 12.63 -20.09
N GLY A 130 18.39 11.60 -20.75
CA GLY A 130 19.03 10.30 -20.90
C GLY A 130 18.93 9.34 -19.70
N GLN A 131 18.26 9.74 -18.61
CA GLN A 131 18.10 8.91 -17.40
C GLN A 131 16.63 8.68 -17.06
N ALA A 132 16.25 7.42 -16.88
CA ALA A 132 14.95 6.99 -16.35
C ALA A 132 15.13 6.35 -14.97
N LEU A 133 14.09 6.38 -14.15
CA LEU A 133 14.11 5.82 -12.78
C LEU A 133 13.75 4.34 -12.78
N TYR A 134 12.90 3.95 -13.74
CA TYR A 134 12.51 2.59 -14.02
C TYR A 134 12.79 2.29 -15.50
N GLU A 135 13.10 1.03 -15.82
CA GLU A 135 13.34 0.61 -17.20
C GLU A 135 12.05 0.57 -18.01
N SER A 136 10.97 0.13 -17.37
CA SER A 136 9.65 0.06 -17.98
C SER A 136 8.56 0.45 -16.98
N ARG A 137 7.35 0.64 -17.53
CA ARG A 137 6.11 0.83 -16.79
C ARG A 137 5.84 -0.32 -15.80
N ASP A 138 6.22 -1.56 -16.15
CA ASP A 138 5.92 -2.75 -15.36
C ASP A 138 6.82 -2.91 -14.13
N ASP A 139 7.94 -2.19 -14.08
CA ASP A 139 8.90 -2.24 -12.98
C ASP A 139 8.53 -1.33 -11.81
N ILE A 140 7.49 -0.50 -11.97
CA ILE A 140 7.08 0.46 -10.94
C ILE A 140 6.62 -0.30 -9.70
N ASP A 141 7.27 -0.03 -8.57
CA ASP A 141 6.92 -0.62 -7.27
C ASP A 141 5.47 -0.30 -6.90
N LEU A 142 4.74 -1.28 -6.35
CA LEU A 142 3.34 -1.11 -5.92
C LEU A 142 3.15 0.11 -5.02
N TYR A 143 4.06 0.29 -4.05
CA TYR A 143 4.03 1.41 -3.12
C TYR A 143 4.10 2.76 -3.82
N VAL A 144 4.99 2.89 -4.81
CA VAL A 144 5.17 4.11 -5.60
C VAL A 144 3.92 4.37 -6.45
N GLY A 145 3.41 3.35 -7.13
CA GLY A 145 2.19 3.47 -7.94
C GLY A 145 0.98 3.93 -7.13
N ILE A 146 0.74 3.35 -5.94
CA ILE A 146 -0.36 3.74 -5.05
C ILE A 146 -0.25 5.22 -4.64
N LEU A 147 0.95 5.72 -4.36
CA LEU A 147 1.16 7.12 -3.99
C LEU A 147 0.99 8.11 -5.15
N LEU A 148 1.15 7.64 -6.39
CA LEU A 148 0.99 8.48 -7.58
C LEU A 148 -0.46 8.54 -8.09
N GLU A 149 -1.30 7.58 -7.69
CA GLU A 149 -2.72 7.62 -8.01
C GLU A 149 -3.35 8.92 -7.53
N THR A 150 -4.10 9.59 -8.40
CA THR A 150 -5.00 10.65 -7.97
C THR A 150 -6.02 10.07 -7.00
N HIS A 151 -6.35 10.81 -5.95
CA HIS A 151 -7.27 10.34 -4.93
C HIS A 151 -8.70 10.20 -5.47
N LEU A 152 -9.46 9.27 -4.88
CA LEU A 152 -10.91 9.20 -5.06
C LEU A 152 -11.60 10.39 -4.37
N ASP A 153 -12.76 10.82 -4.87
CA ASP A 153 -13.52 11.89 -4.21
C ASP A 153 -13.87 11.49 -2.77
N GLY A 154 -13.50 12.34 -1.81
CA GLY A 154 -13.74 12.11 -0.38
C GLY A 154 -12.80 11.09 0.26
N ALA A 155 -11.70 10.72 -0.41
CA ALA A 155 -10.65 9.87 0.15
C ALA A 155 -9.27 10.49 -0.07
N ASP A 156 -8.29 10.02 0.72
CA ASP A 156 -6.88 10.41 0.58
C ASP A 156 -6.05 9.37 -0.17
N ILE A 157 -6.70 8.49 -0.94
CA ILE A 157 -6.02 7.43 -1.68
C ILE A 157 -6.75 7.12 -2.99
N GLY A 158 -5.98 6.62 -3.96
CA GLY A 158 -6.49 6.11 -5.22
C GLY A 158 -7.17 4.74 -5.11
N PRO A 159 -7.72 4.22 -6.23
CA PRO A 159 -8.51 3.01 -6.26
C PRO A 159 -7.72 1.74 -5.87
N THR A 160 -6.43 1.64 -6.23
CA THR A 160 -5.60 0.46 -5.92
C THR A 160 -5.42 0.33 -4.42
N GLY A 161 -4.94 1.41 -3.79
CA GLY A 161 -4.74 1.44 -2.34
C GLY A 161 -6.05 1.31 -1.56
N ALA A 162 -7.13 1.95 -2.02
CA ALA A 162 -8.45 1.82 -1.41
C ALA A 162 -8.96 0.37 -1.45
N CYS A 163 -8.83 -0.30 -2.60
CA CYS A 163 -9.28 -1.68 -2.77
C CYS A 163 -8.51 -2.65 -1.86
N ILE A 164 -7.19 -2.52 -1.78
CA ILE A 164 -6.35 -3.36 -0.91
C ILE A 164 -6.74 -3.16 0.56
N GLN A 165 -6.81 -1.91 1.02
CA GLN A 165 -7.16 -1.61 2.42
C GLN A 165 -8.57 -2.07 2.77
N MET A 166 -9.55 -1.79 1.91
CA MET A 166 -10.95 -2.20 2.12
C MET A 166 -11.07 -3.72 2.29
N ARG A 167 -10.37 -4.52 1.48
CA ARG A 167 -10.38 -5.98 1.61
C ARG A 167 -9.80 -6.42 2.94
N GLN A 168 -8.68 -5.83 3.34
CA GLN A 168 -8.01 -6.19 4.57
C GLN A 168 -8.84 -5.85 5.80
N PHE A 169 -9.44 -4.66 5.84
CA PHE A 169 -10.37 -4.32 6.92
C PHE A 169 -11.61 -5.20 6.93
N LYS A 170 -12.14 -5.61 5.76
CA LYS A 170 -13.28 -6.53 5.70
C LYS A 170 -12.93 -7.89 6.31
N ILE A 171 -11.77 -8.45 5.96
CA ILE A 171 -11.29 -9.72 6.51
C ILE A 171 -11.13 -9.62 8.03
N LEU A 172 -10.46 -8.57 8.52
CA LEU A 172 -10.24 -8.36 9.95
C LEU A 172 -11.56 -8.24 10.72
N LYS A 173 -12.52 -7.48 10.18
CA LYS A 173 -13.85 -7.33 10.79
C LYS A 173 -14.62 -8.64 10.84
N ASP A 174 -14.58 -9.44 9.78
CA ASP A 174 -15.26 -10.73 9.73
C ASP A 174 -14.64 -11.73 10.72
N GLN A 175 -13.30 -11.75 10.80
CA GLN A 175 -12.57 -12.56 11.77
C GLN A 175 -12.93 -12.16 13.21
N GLU A 176 -13.04 -10.87 13.48
CA GLU A 176 -13.41 -10.36 14.80
C GLU A 176 -14.83 -10.76 15.18
N LYS A 177 -15.79 -10.57 14.28
CA LYS A 177 -17.17 -11.03 14.48
C LYS A 177 -17.21 -12.53 14.79
N ASN A 178 -16.45 -13.34 14.04
CA ASN A 178 -16.38 -14.77 14.27
C ASN A 178 -15.72 -15.13 15.62
N ARG A 179 -14.70 -14.38 16.05
CA ARG A 179 -14.07 -14.54 17.36
C ARG A 179 -15.07 -14.27 18.48
N GLN A 180 -15.82 -13.17 18.39
CA GLN A 180 -16.85 -12.83 19.37
C GLN A 180 -17.94 -13.90 19.45
N LEU A 181 -18.45 -14.37 18.29
CA LEU A 181 -19.44 -15.45 18.24
C LEU A 181 -18.94 -16.74 18.89
N ARG A 182 -17.66 -17.10 18.71
CA ARG A 182 -17.06 -18.25 19.39
C ARG A 182 -16.95 -18.05 20.90
N HIS A 183 -16.62 -16.83 21.35
CA HIS A 183 -16.48 -16.54 22.77
C HIS A 183 -17.84 -16.56 23.49
N PHE A 184 -18.86 -15.89 22.93
CA PHE A 184 -20.23 -15.97 23.43
C PHE A 184 -20.84 -17.37 23.30
N GLY A 185 -20.44 -18.14 22.29
CA GLY A 185 -20.82 -19.54 22.14
C GLY A 185 -20.13 -20.49 23.13
N GLN A 186 -18.98 -20.10 23.70
CA GLN A 186 -18.26 -20.85 24.74
C GLN A 186 -18.72 -20.49 26.15
N GLU A 187 -19.17 -19.25 26.41
CA GLU A 187 -19.78 -18.87 27.70
C GLU A 187 -21.14 -19.58 27.94
N LYS A 188 -21.85 -19.98 26.88
CA LYS A 188 -23.04 -20.83 27.02
C LYS A 188 -22.68 -22.31 27.07
N SER A 189 -22.08 -22.73 28.19
CA SER A 189 -21.96 -24.08 28.79
C SER A 189 -21.84 -25.33 27.88
N PRO A 190 -20.94 -26.30 28.19
CA PRO A 190 -20.83 -27.61 27.52
C PRO A 190 -22.14 -28.43 27.43
N HIS A 191 -23.16 -28.11 28.23
CA HIS A 191 -24.46 -28.79 28.21
C HIS A 191 -25.36 -28.42 27.02
N ALA A 192 -25.08 -27.34 26.28
CA ALA A 192 -25.91 -26.94 25.14
C ALA A 192 -25.69 -27.80 23.88
N ARG A 193 -24.64 -28.65 23.84
CA ARG A 193 -24.34 -29.50 22.68
C ARG A 193 -25.29 -30.69 22.50
N ALA A 194 -26.05 -31.09 23.53
CA ALA A 194 -26.97 -32.22 23.42
C ALA A 194 -28.34 -31.86 22.82
N SER A 195 -28.79 -30.60 22.92
CA SER A 195 -30.16 -30.23 22.54
C SER A 195 -30.32 -29.91 21.04
N LEU A 196 -29.26 -29.39 20.40
CA LEU A 196 -29.31 -28.99 18.98
C LEU A 196 -29.14 -30.17 18.00
N VAL A 197 -28.47 -31.25 18.42
CA VAL A 197 -28.34 -32.45 17.58
C VAL A 197 -29.68 -33.21 17.52
N SER A 198 -30.43 -33.24 18.63
CA SER A 198 -31.77 -33.87 18.69
C SER A 198 -32.82 -33.09 17.88
N THR A 199 -32.77 -31.76 17.89
CA THR A 199 -33.73 -30.95 17.13
C THR A 199 -33.47 -30.94 15.62
N MET A 200 -32.24 -31.17 15.15
CA MET A 200 -31.97 -31.34 13.72
C MET A 200 -32.34 -32.73 13.18
N GLU A 201 -32.29 -33.79 13.99
CA GLU A 201 -32.75 -35.13 13.56
C GLU A 201 -34.28 -35.22 13.42
N ILE A 202 -35.04 -34.45 14.21
CA ILE A 202 -36.52 -34.41 14.13
C ILE A 202 -36.99 -33.65 12.87
N VAL A 203 -36.27 -32.60 12.46
CA VAL A 203 -36.61 -31.79 11.28
C VAL A 203 -36.22 -32.48 9.97
N LEU A 204 -35.20 -33.35 9.97
CA LEU A 204 -34.78 -34.09 8.77
C LEU A 204 -35.51 -35.42 8.54
N LYS A 205 -36.39 -35.86 9.46
CA LYS A 205 -37.27 -37.04 9.28
C LYS A 205 -38.74 -36.70 8.98
N THR A 206 -39.08 -35.42 8.81
CA THR A 206 -40.47 -34.98 8.55
C THR A 206 -40.64 -34.08 7.33
N LYS A 207 -39.71 -34.11 6.37
CA LYS A 207 -39.96 -33.64 5.00
C LYS A 207 -39.27 -34.52 3.98
#